data_AF-A0A963IL09-F1
#
_entry.id   AF-A0A963IL09-F1
#
_cell.length_a   1.000
_cell.length_b   1.000
_cell.length_c   1.000
_cell.angle_alpha   90.00
_cell.angle_beta   90.00
_cell.angle_gamma   90.00
#
_symmetry.space_group_name_H-M   'P 1'
#
loop_
_entity.id
_entity.type
_entity.pdbx_description
1 polymer ?
#
loop_
_entity_poly.entity_id
_entity_poly.type
_entity_poly.pdbx_seq_one_letter_code
_entity_poly.pdbx_strand_id
1 'polypeptide(L)'
;MAAAAASAGAGQAISGAIPAGTALFSDNSAEQWLDNNGNKILDVGDALRGIFSIDNITDVAANNQIAIGTGTVYNELTGLFQVLVTGMAPLSATRANYEFGFDPSFGMGAGVVGVLYEDPAQNFARTGCGTFAGCEATATGGNLWMTVGLGGDAFWSAANAAIDPSIGAVLPLTTPLGNFGMGLNIITNNSGFSWNQVDCVDTVSFTVHTVDVCGQGGILATGKDLPPGSNKAITPYSIFDNVDFTLNRVPEPGSMALIGLALVGLGAARGRKSVK
;
A
#
# COMPACT_ATOMS: atom_id res chain seq x y z
N MET A 1 -26.28 -17.78 -31.05
CA MET A 1 -25.08 -17.94 -30.21
C MET A 1 -25.42 -17.41 -28.83
N ALA A 2 -25.58 -18.29 -27.84
CA ALA A 2 -25.80 -17.87 -26.47
C ALA A 2 -24.42 -17.56 -25.87
N ALA A 3 -24.21 -16.32 -25.42
CA ALA A 3 -23.03 -15.95 -24.65
C ALA A 3 -23.12 -16.65 -23.29
N ALA A 4 -22.18 -17.56 -23.01
CA ALA A 4 -22.04 -18.13 -21.68
C ALA A 4 -21.61 -17.00 -20.73
N ALA A 5 -22.48 -16.64 -19.78
CA ALA A 5 -22.10 -15.79 -18.67
C ALA A 5 -21.09 -16.56 -17.83
N ALA A 6 -19.81 -16.17 -17.91
CA ALA A 6 -18.81 -16.62 -16.97
C ALA A 6 -19.22 -16.06 -15.60
N SER A 7 -19.65 -16.92 -14.68
CA SER A 7 -19.81 -16.54 -13.29
C SER A 7 -18.40 -16.27 -12.76
N ALA A 8 -18.04 -15.00 -12.59
CA ALA A 8 -16.87 -14.63 -11.81
C ALA A 8 -17.06 -15.25 -10.42
N GLY A 9 -16.22 -16.23 -10.08
CA GLY A 9 -16.21 -16.78 -8.73
C GLY A 9 -15.81 -15.65 -7.79
N ALA A 10 -16.59 -15.42 -6.74
CA ALA A 10 -16.21 -14.46 -5.70
C ALA A 10 -14.86 -14.91 -5.12
N GLY A 11 -13.90 -13.98 -5.09
CA GLY A 11 -12.61 -14.24 -4.44
C GLY A 11 -12.80 -14.54 -2.94
N GLN A 12 -11.83 -15.26 -2.39
CA GLN A 12 -11.71 -15.49 -0.95
C GLN A 12 -11.19 -14.24 -0.28
N ALA A 13 -11.60 -14.00 0.96
CA ALA A 13 -11.11 -12.84 1.70
C ALA A 13 -9.59 -12.86 1.86
N ILE A 14 -8.93 -11.70 1.78
CA ILE A 14 -7.47 -11.58 1.94
C ILE A 14 -6.99 -11.96 3.34
N SER A 15 -7.90 -12.00 4.32
CA SER A 15 -7.61 -12.46 5.68
C SER A 15 -7.03 -13.87 5.71
N GLY A 16 -7.36 -14.73 4.73
CA GLY A 16 -6.77 -16.05 4.56
C GLY A 16 -5.35 -16.07 3.98
N ALA A 17 -4.86 -14.94 3.47
CA ALA A 17 -3.50 -14.78 2.92
C ALA A 17 -2.54 -14.07 3.91
N ILE A 18 -3.06 -13.44 4.97
CA ILE A 18 -2.25 -12.66 5.91
C ILE A 18 -1.71 -13.57 7.02
N PRO A 19 -0.38 -13.80 7.10
CA PRO A 19 0.20 -14.62 8.16
C PRO A 19 0.13 -13.90 9.52
N ALA A 20 0.32 -14.66 10.61
CA ALA A 20 0.54 -14.06 11.92
C ALA A 20 1.99 -13.56 12.05
N GLY A 21 2.22 -12.49 12.81
CA GLY A 21 3.54 -11.86 12.93
C GLY A 21 3.81 -10.86 11.80
N THR A 22 5.09 -10.63 11.51
CA THR A 22 5.55 -9.67 10.51
C THR A 22 5.28 -10.17 9.09
N ALA A 23 4.59 -9.35 8.30
CA ALA A 23 4.31 -9.58 6.90
C ALA A 23 4.75 -8.38 6.06
N LEU A 24 5.22 -8.66 4.84
CA LEU A 24 5.47 -7.64 3.82
C LEU A 24 4.33 -7.66 2.79
N PHE A 25 3.75 -6.51 2.54
CA PHE A 25 2.71 -6.27 1.54
C PHE A 25 3.40 -5.54 0.38
N SER A 26 3.74 -6.28 -0.66
CA SER A 26 4.45 -5.74 -1.82
C SER A 26 3.45 -5.05 -2.74
N ASP A 27 3.73 -3.79 -3.04
CA ASP A 27 2.84 -2.92 -3.77
C ASP A 27 3.35 -2.52 -5.15
N ASN A 28 2.42 -1.96 -5.90
CA ASN A 28 2.69 -1.25 -7.14
C ASN A 28 1.80 -0.02 -7.18
N SER A 29 2.39 1.16 -7.08
CA SER A 29 1.65 2.44 -7.08
C SER A 29 1.78 3.20 -8.39
N ALA A 30 0.90 4.19 -8.56
CA ALA A 30 1.00 5.22 -9.57
C ALA A 30 0.48 6.56 -9.05
N GLU A 31 1.20 7.64 -9.37
CA GLU A 31 0.99 8.95 -8.73
C GLU A 31 0.74 10.06 -9.73
N GLN A 32 -0.24 10.89 -9.40
CA GLN A 32 -0.51 12.17 -10.02
C GLN A 32 -0.02 13.28 -9.09
N TRP A 33 0.72 14.22 -9.66
CA TRP A 33 1.02 15.48 -9.00
C TRP A 33 -0.07 16.52 -9.29
N LEU A 34 -0.50 17.19 -8.22
CA LEU A 34 -1.45 18.28 -8.19
C LEU A 34 -0.68 19.58 -7.93
N ASP A 35 -0.34 20.26 -9.02
CA ASP A 35 0.31 21.59 -9.01
C ASP A 35 -0.74 22.64 -8.61
N ASN A 36 -0.75 23.01 -7.33
CA ASN A 36 -1.76 23.88 -6.75
C ASN A 36 -1.45 25.36 -7.02
N ASN A 37 -0.20 25.70 -7.32
CA ASN A 37 0.25 27.07 -7.53
C ASN A 37 0.62 27.40 -8.99
N GLY A 38 0.68 26.41 -9.88
CA GLY A 38 0.94 26.52 -11.31
C GLY A 38 2.40 26.76 -11.69
N ASN A 39 3.36 26.54 -10.79
CA ASN A 39 4.77 26.85 -10.99
C ASN A 39 5.53 25.77 -11.80
N LYS A 40 4.88 24.63 -12.08
CA LYS A 40 5.44 23.47 -12.78
C LYS A 40 6.65 22.81 -12.08
N ILE A 41 6.72 22.87 -10.76
CA ILE A 41 7.63 22.07 -9.93
C ILE A 41 6.88 21.57 -8.70
N LEU A 42 7.25 20.42 -8.16
CA LEU A 42 6.72 19.95 -6.88
C LEU A 42 7.33 20.79 -5.75
N ASP A 43 6.51 21.61 -5.10
CA ASP A 43 6.92 22.42 -3.94
C ASP A 43 5.84 22.53 -2.85
N VAL A 44 6.13 23.29 -1.79
CA VAL A 44 5.28 23.37 -0.60
C VAL A 44 3.89 23.91 -0.94
N GLY A 45 2.86 23.14 -0.58
CA GLY A 45 1.46 23.45 -0.89
C GLY A 45 0.89 22.64 -2.06
N ASP A 46 1.72 21.95 -2.83
CA ASP A 46 1.28 20.96 -3.81
C ASP A 46 0.87 19.65 -3.14
N ALA A 47 0.19 18.79 -3.89
CA ALA A 47 -0.18 17.46 -3.42
C ALA A 47 0.21 16.35 -4.40
N LEU A 48 0.40 15.16 -3.86
CA LEU A 48 0.50 13.92 -4.61
C LEU A 48 -0.74 13.08 -4.30
N ARG A 49 -1.39 12.56 -5.34
CA ARG A 49 -2.54 11.67 -5.24
C ARG A 49 -2.27 10.43 -6.08
N GLY A 50 -2.45 9.26 -5.50
CA GLY A 50 -2.10 8.02 -6.18
C GLY A 50 -3.03 6.87 -5.87
N ILE A 51 -2.87 5.83 -6.66
CA ILE A 51 -3.47 4.52 -6.45
C ILE A 51 -2.38 3.49 -6.25
N PHE A 52 -2.71 2.39 -5.57
CA PHE A 52 -1.81 1.25 -5.42
C PHE A 52 -2.60 -0.06 -5.36
N SER A 53 -1.92 -1.16 -5.66
CA SER A 53 -2.37 -2.53 -5.34
C SER A 53 -1.30 -3.23 -4.52
N ILE A 54 -1.74 -4.11 -3.60
CA ILE A 54 -0.88 -5.13 -3.02
C ILE A 54 -1.03 -6.38 -3.88
N ASP A 55 0.07 -6.81 -4.49
CA ASP A 55 0.06 -7.97 -5.38
C ASP A 55 0.51 -9.24 -4.63
N ASN A 56 1.33 -9.08 -3.60
CA ASN A 56 1.89 -10.19 -2.83
C ASN A 56 1.94 -9.88 -1.33
N ILE A 57 1.69 -10.90 -0.52
CA ILE A 57 1.88 -10.87 0.93
C ILE A 57 2.93 -11.91 1.29
N THR A 58 4.02 -11.48 1.91
CA THR A 58 5.15 -12.34 2.29
C THR A 58 5.19 -12.52 3.81
N ASP A 59 5.14 -13.76 4.26
CA ASP A 59 5.49 -14.15 5.62
C ASP A 59 7.01 -14.07 5.79
N VAL A 60 7.49 -13.10 6.57
CA VAL A 60 8.93 -12.87 6.77
C VAL A 60 9.57 -14.03 7.53
N ALA A 61 8.85 -14.62 8.49
CA ALA A 61 9.39 -15.70 9.32
C ALA A 61 9.45 -17.02 8.55
N ALA A 62 8.43 -17.32 7.75
CA ALA A 62 8.38 -18.53 6.93
C ALA A 62 9.08 -18.38 5.57
N ASN A 63 9.43 -17.16 5.16
CA ASN A 63 9.93 -16.81 3.82
C ASN A 63 9.01 -17.37 2.72
N ASN A 64 7.70 -17.18 2.91
CA ASN A 64 6.67 -17.68 2.00
C ASN A 64 5.86 -16.51 1.44
N GLN A 65 5.74 -16.44 0.12
CA GLN A 65 5.01 -15.39 -0.58
C GLN A 65 3.68 -15.93 -1.12
N ILE A 66 2.61 -15.18 -0.88
CA ILE A 66 1.25 -15.49 -1.34
C ILE A 66 0.81 -14.37 -2.27
N ALA A 67 0.55 -14.71 -3.53
CA ALA A 67 -0.02 -13.78 -4.49
C ALA A 67 -1.52 -13.59 -4.21
N ILE A 68 -2.00 -12.35 -4.34
CA ILE A 68 -3.42 -11.97 -4.20
C ILE A 68 -3.91 -11.17 -5.42
N GLY A 69 -5.21 -10.89 -5.51
CA GLY A 69 -5.79 -10.15 -6.63
C GLY A 69 -5.91 -10.95 -7.93
N THR A 70 -5.81 -10.26 -9.08
CA THR A 70 -6.15 -10.78 -10.40
C THR A 70 -5.50 -12.13 -10.71
N GLY A 71 -6.34 -13.13 -11.02
CA GLY A 71 -5.89 -14.47 -11.41
C GLY A 71 -5.54 -15.37 -10.22
N THR A 72 -5.80 -14.91 -9.00
CA THR A 72 -5.64 -15.69 -7.77
C THR A 72 -7.00 -16.05 -7.16
N VAL A 73 -6.99 -16.90 -6.13
CA VAL A 73 -8.21 -17.23 -5.36
C VAL A 73 -8.59 -16.15 -4.36
N TYR A 74 -7.71 -15.20 -4.04
CA TYR A 74 -7.93 -14.17 -3.04
C TYR A 74 -8.41 -12.87 -3.68
N ASN A 75 -9.23 -12.10 -2.97
CA ASN A 75 -9.63 -10.75 -3.37
C ASN A 75 -8.39 -9.88 -3.63
N GLU A 76 -8.54 -8.81 -4.42
CA GLU A 76 -7.50 -7.80 -4.51
C GLU A 76 -7.54 -6.87 -3.29
N LEU A 77 -6.37 -6.38 -2.90
CA LEU A 77 -6.22 -5.31 -1.92
C LEU A 77 -5.65 -4.10 -2.65
N THR A 78 -6.45 -3.07 -2.79
CA THR A 78 -6.12 -1.85 -3.54
C THR A 78 -6.26 -0.64 -2.65
N GLY A 79 -5.82 0.52 -3.12
CA GLY A 79 -6.00 1.73 -2.35
C GLY A 79 -5.77 3.02 -3.09
N LEU A 80 -6.12 4.09 -2.39
CA LEU A 80 -5.91 5.48 -2.74
C LEU A 80 -5.07 6.14 -1.64
N PHE A 81 -4.24 7.09 -2.04
CA PHE A 81 -3.61 7.99 -1.09
C PHE A 81 -3.59 9.42 -1.62
N GLN A 82 -3.48 10.36 -0.70
CA GLN A 82 -3.19 11.75 -1.01
C GLN A 82 -2.39 12.39 0.12
N VAL A 83 -1.32 13.08 -0.26
CA VAL A 83 -0.42 13.76 0.66
C VAL A 83 -0.11 15.17 0.18
N LEU A 84 0.07 16.09 1.13
CA LEU A 84 0.43 17.48 0.89
C LEU A 84 1.94 17.66 1.09
N VAL A 85 2.63 18.37 0.19
CA VAL A 85 4.02 18.78 0.42
C VAL A 85 4.04 19.84 1.52
N THR A 86 4.64 19.53 2.66
CA THR A 86 4.79 20.43 3.81
C THR A 86 6.20 20.99 3.94
N GLY A 87 7.18 20.29 3.39
CA GLY A 87 8.58 20.71 3.39
C GLY A 87 9.29 20.34 2.09
N MET A 88 10.20 21.20 1.66
CA MET A 88 11.08 20.96 0.52
C MET A 88 12.48 21.51 0.85
N ALA A 89 13.50 20.67 0.69
CA ALA A 89 14.90 21.03 0.83
C ALA A 89 15.65 20.72 -0.46
N PRO A 90 15.91 21.72 -1.33
CA PRO A 90 16.62 21.52 -2.58
C PRO A 90 18.04 20.99 -2.35
N LEU A 91 18.41 19.94 -3.09
CA LEU A 91 19.77 19.37 -3.12
C LEU A 91 20.55 19.83 -4.36
N SER A 92 19.85 20.06 -5.47
CA SER A 92 20.38 20.56 -6.73
C SER A 92 19.28 21.27 -7.53
N ALA A 93 19.56 21.70 -8.76
CA ALA A 93 18.57 22.30 -9.65
C ALA A 93 17.43 21.35 -10.05
N THR A 94 17.59 20.03 -9.88
CA THR A 94 16.62 19.01 -10.32
C THR A 94 16.23 18.02 -9.24
N ARG A 95 16.82 18.14 -8.03
CA ARG A 95 16.61 17.18 -6.92
C ARG A 95 16.35 17.89 -5.60
N ALA A 96 15.45 17.34 -4.79
CA ALA A 96 15.14 17.82 -3.45
C ALA A 96 14.81 16.66 -2.49
N ASN A 97 14.87 16.94 -1.20
CA ASN A 97 14.20 16.14 -0.18
C ASN A 97 12.82 16.76 0.11
N TYR A 98 11.83 15.93 0.38
CA TYR A 98 10.46 16.34 0.67
C TYR A 98 9.98 15.77 1.99
N GLU A 99 9.16 16.56 2.66
CA GLU A 99 8.33 16.14 3.79
C GLU A 99 6.87 16.28 3.38
N PHE A 100 6.07 15.29 3.75
CA PHE A 100 4.66 15.22 3.40
C PHE A 100 3.77 15.21 4.64
N GLY A 101 2.64 15.88 4.51
CA GLY A 101 1.61 16.04 5.52
C GLY A 101 0.25 15.58 5.05
N PHE A 102 -0.72 15.69 5.95
CA PHE A 102 -2.13 15.45 5.65
C PHE A 102 -2.66 16.53 4.71
N ASP A 103 -3.31 16.12 3.62
CA ASP A 103 -4.04 17.02 2.72
C ASP A 103 -5.52 17.08 3.09
N PRO A 104 -6.04 18.22 3.60
CA PRO A 104 -7.45 18.38 3.94
C PRO A 104 -8.40 18.17 2.75
N SER A 105 -7.92 18.33 1.52
CA SER A 105 -8.73 18.16 0.31
C SER A 105 -8.97 16.69 -0.07
N PHE A 106 -8.28 15.73 0.57
CA PHE A 106 -8.47 14.31 0.28
C PHE A 106 -9.89 13.81 0.58
N GLY A 107 -10.55 14.41 1.59
CA GLY A 107 -11.96 14.14 1.89
C GLY A 107 -12.23 12.80 2.60
N MET A 108 -11.20 12.06 3.02
CA MET A 108 -11.35 10.73 3.65
C MET A 108 -11.40 10.77 5.19
N GLY A 109 -11.35 11.96 5.79
CA GLY A 109 -11.32 12.17 7.25
C GLY A 109 -10.03 12.84 7.72
N ALA A 110 -10.07 13.45 8.91
CA ALA A 110 -8.91 14.15 9.45
C ALA A 110 -7.73 13.20 9.70
N GLY A 111 -6.55 13.55 9.19
CA GLY A 111 -5.31 12.79 9.37
C GLY A 111 -5.18 11.56 8.46
N VAL A 112 -6.23 11.16 7.74
CA VAL A 112 -6.17 10.06 6.78
C VAL A 112 -5.38 10.49 5.55
N VAL A 113 -4.32 9.74 5.22
CA VAL A 113 -3.53 9.95 4.00
C VAL A 113 -3.63 8.78 3.04
N GLY A 114 -4.05 7.59 3.51
CA GLY A 114 -4.20 6.40 2.70
C GLY A 114 -5.44 5.59 3.08
N VAL A 115 -6.05 4.95 2.09
CA VAL A 115 -7.26 4.15 2.23
C VAL A 115 -7.12 2.88 1.40
N LEU A 116 -7.38 1.74 2.04
CA LEU A 116 -7.28 0.42 1.45
C LEU A 116 -8.66 -0.21 1.31
N TYR A 117 -8.91 -0.84 0.17
CA TYR A 117 -10.14 -1.52 -0.20
C TYR A 117 -9.86 -2.98 -0.54
N GLU A 118 -10.73 -3.86 -0.07
CA GLU A 118 -10.74 -5.26 -0.48
C GLU A 118 -11.83 -5.47 -1.54
N ASP A 119 -11.42 -5.80 -2.76
CA ASP A 119 -12.34 -5.94 -3.90
C ASP A 119 -12.40 -7.39 -4.43
N PRO A 120 -13.57 -8.05 -4.37
CA PRO A 120 -13.75 -9.37 -4.95
C PRO A 120 -13.81 -9.39 -6.49
N ALA A 121 -13.95 -8.24 -7.15
CA ALA A 121 -14.01 -8.13 -8.61
C ALA A 121 -12.64 -8.30 -9.28
N GLN A 122 -11.54 -8.11 -8.54
CA GLN A 122 -10.15 -8.25 -9.02
C GLN A 122 -9.87 -7.49 -10.33
N ASN A 123 -10.35 -6.25 -10.44
CA ASN A 123 -10.36 -5.45 -11.65
C ASN A 123 -9.45 -4.20 -11.57
N PHE A 124 -8.55 -4.13 -10.59
CA PHE A 124 -7.55 -3.07 -10.48
C PHE A 124 -6.79 -2.87 -11.78
N ALA A 125 -6.62 -1.61 -12.18
CA ALA A 125 -5.85 -1.25 -13.35
C ALA A 125 -4.96 -0.02 -13.07
N ARG A 126 -3.68 -0.27 -12.79
CA ARG A 126 -2.63 0.78 -12.81
C ARG A 126 -2.31 1.29 -14.22
N THR A 127 -2.47 0.41 -15.21
CA THR A 127 -2.26 0.67 -16.63
C THR A 127 -3.47 0.23 -17.44
N GLY A 128 -3.70 0.83 -18.60
CA GLY A 128 -4.82 0.55 -19.50
C GLY A 128 -6.08 1.37 -19.21
N CYS A 129 -6.13 2.07 -18.06
CA CYS A 129 -7.12 3.11 -17.78
C CYS A 129 -6.76 4.41 -18.50
N GLY A 130 -7.76 5.08 -19.11
CA GLY A 130 -7.54 6.27 -19.94
C GLY A 130 -7.49 7.60 -19.18
N THR A 131 -7.92 7.63 -17.92
CA THR A 131 -8.01 8.84 -17.08
C THR A 131 -7.72 8.50 -15.63
N PHE A 132 -7.25 9.48 -14.85
CA PHE A 132 -7.03 9.31 -13.40
C PHE A 132 -8.27 8.76 -12.70
N ALA A 133 -9.43 9.40 -12.91
CA ALA A 133 -10.70 8.95 -12.35
C ALA A 133 -11.08 7.51 -12.76
N GLY A 134 -10.73 7.09 -13.98
CA GLY A 134 -10.97 5.73 -14.43
C GLY A 134 -10.10 4.71 -13.69
N CYS A 135 -8.83 5.04 -13.44
CA CYS A 135 -7.93 4.19 -12.66
C CYS A 135 -8.35 4.14 -11.18
N GLU A 136 -8.65 5.30 -10.58
CA GLU A 136 -9.13 5.40 -9.20
C GLU A 136 -10.41 4.60 -8.97
N ALA A 137 -11.35 4.61 -9.91
CA ALA A 137 -12.57 3.81 -9.81
C ALA A 137 -12.30 2.30 -9.69
N THR A 138 -11.22 1.80 -10.31
CA THR A 138 -10.80 0.40 -10.15
C THR A 138 -10.11 0.13 -8.81
N ALA A 139 -9.50 1.14 -8.19
CA ALA A 139 -8.87 1.02 -6.88
C ALA A 139 -9.86 1.15 -5.70
N THR A 140 -11.10 1.60 -5.95
CA THR A 140 -12.12 1.84 -4.93
C THR A 140 -13.38 1.00 -5.07
N GLY A 141 -13.38 -0.01 -5.94
CA GLY A 141 -14.57 -0.84 -6.19
C GLY A 141 -14.96 -1.75 -5.00
N GLY A 142 -14.02 -1.97 -4.08
CA GLY A 142 -14.15 -2.87 -2.95
C GLY A 142 -14.76 -2.27 -1.67
N ASN A 143 -14.78 -3.09 -0.63
CA ASN A 143 -15.16 -2.67 0.72
C ASN A 143 -13.97 -2.03 1.44
N LEU A 144 -14.22 -0.98 2.23
CA LEU A 144 -13.17 -0.35 3.05
C LEU A 144 -12.54 -1.36 4.02
N TRP A 145 -11.26 -1.62 3.85
CA TRP A 145 -10.48 -2.55 4.65
C TRP A 145 -9.69 -1.86 5.77
N MET A 146 -9.02 -0.75 5.46
CA MET A 146 -8.20 0.00 6.41
C MET A 146 -8.05 1.45 5.98
N THR A 147 -7.94 2.38 6.93
CA THR A 147 -7.40 3.72 6.68
C THR A 147 -6.13 3.92 7.48
N VAL A 148 -5.17 4.59 6.87
CA VAL A 148 -3.87 4.93 7.48
C VAL A 148 -3.64 6.43 7.40
N GLY A 149 -2.87 6.95 8.34
CA GLY A 149 -2.76 8.38 8.54
C GLY A 149 -1.50 8.84 9.24
N LEU A 150 -1.37 10.16 9.24
CA LEU A 150 -0.33 10.88 9.96
C LEU A 150 -0.88 11.30 11.34
N GLY A 151 -0.19 10.85 12.39
CA GLY A 151 -0.45 11.20 13.79
C GLY A 151 0.62 10.57 14.68
N GLY A 152 0.85 11.12 15.87
CA GLY A 152 1.90 10.62 16.77
C GLY A 152 3.29 10.71 16.13
N ASP A 153 3.97 9.56 16.02
CA ASP A 153 5.33 9.42 15.48
C ASP A 153 5.37 9.13 13.96
N ALA A 154 4.22 9.28 13.29
CA ALA A 154 4.11 9.02 11.85
C ALA A 154 4.86 10.07 11.00
N PHE A 155 5.38 9.63 9.86
CA PHE A 155 6.08 10.47 8.89
C PHE A 155 5.80 9.99 7.46
N TRP A 156 6.01 10.87 6.50
CA TRP A 156 6.18 10.50 5.10
C TRP A 156 7.18 11.47 4.47
N SER A 157 8.25 10.94 3.90
CA SER A 157 9.35 11.72 3.34
C SER A 157 9.85 11.12 2.04
N ALA A 158 10.44 11.95 1.18
CA ALA A 158 11.17 11.49 -0.01
C ALA A 158 12.57 12.08 -0.04
N ALA A 159 13.55 11.25 -0.38
CA ALA A 159 14.96 11.61 -0.46
C ALA A 159 15.42 11.62 -1.92
N ASN A 160 16.17 12.67 -2.29
CA ASN A 160 16.75 12.83 -3.63
C ASN A 160 15.71 12.66 -4.76
N ALA A 161 14.50 13.17 -4.55
CA ALA A 161 13.39 13.07 -5.49
C ALA A 161 13.47 14.14 -6.59
N ALA A 162 12.87 13.88 -7.75
CA ALA A 162 12.77 14.83 -8.85
C ALA A 162 11.95 16.06 -8.45
N ILE A 163 12.46 17.26 -8.74
CA ILE A 163 11.72 18.51 -8.54
C ILE A 163 10.56 18.65 -9.52
N ASP A 164 10.68 18.11 -10.73
CA ASP A 164 9.60 18.09 -11.73
C ASP A 164 9.14 16.64 -11.93
N PRO A 165 8.02 16.21 -11.33
CA PRO A 165 7.48 14.86 -11.51
C PRO A 165 7.11 14.54 -12.96
N SER A 166 6.87 15.54 -13.82
CA SER A 166 6.52 15.31 -15.22
C SER A 166 7.66 14.68 -16.02
N ILE A 167 8.91 14.78 -15.52
CA ILE A 167 10.07 14.13 -16.13
C ILE A 167 9.92 12.62 -16.22
N GLY A 168 9.17 11.99 -15.29
CA GLY A 168 8.93 10.55 -15.31
C GLY A 168 8.13 10.07 -16.52
N ALA A 169 7.38 10.95 -17.18
CA ALA A 169 6.63 10.61 -18.37
C ALA A 169 7.52 10.43 -19.62
N VAL A 170 8.67 11.11 -19.67
CA VAL A 170 9.56 11.14 -20.84
C VAL A 170 10.83 10.30 -20.67
N LEU A 171 11.08 9.80 -19.46
CA LEU A 171 12.20 8.91 -19.18
C LEU A 171 11.82 7.44 -19.38
N PRO A 172 12.78 6.54 -19.68
CA PRO A 172 12.53 5.10 -19.76
C PRO A 172 11.81 4.58 -18.51
N LEU A 173 10.86 3.67 -18.70
CA LEU A 173 10.19 2.96 -17.61
C LEU A 173 11.24 2.40 -16.63
N THR A 174 10.96 2.51 -15.32
CA THR A 174 11.86 2.13 -14.21
C THR A 174 13.10 2.99 -13.99
N THR A 175 13.26 4.12 -14.71
CA THR A 175 14.32 5.08 -14.40
C THR A 175 14.12 5.62 -12.97
N PRO A 176 15.10 5.51 -12.05
CA PRO A 176 14.96 6.01 -10.69
C PRO A 176 14.88 7.53 -10.63
N LEU A 177 13.91 8.03 -9.86
CA LEU A 177 13.64 9.45 -9.67
C LEU A 177 13.81 9.91 -8.23
N GLY A 178 14.02 8.99 -7.30
CA GLY A 178 14.22 9.23 -5.87
C GLY A 178 13.86 7.99 -5.08
N ASN A 179 13.95 8.10 -3.75
CA ASN A 179 13.43 7.11 -2.83
C ASN A 179 12.47 7.79 -1.87
N PHE A 180 11.61 7.02 -1.21
CA PHE A 180 10.75 7.54 -0.15
C PHE A 180 10.58 6.52 0.96
N GLY A 181 10.15 7.04 2.10
CA GLY A 181 9.75 6.25 3.24
C GLY A 181 8.50 6.85 3.88
N MET A 182 7.69 5.98 4.45
CA MET A 182 6.55 6.36 5.25
C MET A 182 6.47 5.48 6.49
N GLY A 183 6.13 6.11 7.61
CA GLY A 183 5.66 5.42 8.80
C GLY A 183 4.28 5.95 9.12
N LEU A 184 3.25 5.12 9.01
CA LEU A 184 1.85 5.53 9.16
C LEU A 184 1.18 4.77 10.30
N ASN A 185 0.18 5.41 10.90
CA ASN A 185 -0.65 4.79 11.94
C ASN A 185 -2.02 4.44 11.38
N ILE A 186 -2.58 3.32 11.87
CA ILE A 186 -3.91 2.86 11.47
C ILE A 186 -4.96 3.74 12.17
N ILE A 187 -5.83 4.37 11.38
CA ILE A 187 -6.94 5.19 11.90
C ILE A 187 -8.20 4.35 12.04
N THR A 188 -8.57 3.64 10.98
CA THR A 188 -9.71 2.71 10.96
C THR A 188 -9.23 1.34 10.55
N ASN A 189 -9.60 0.33 11.33
CA ASN A 189 -9.18 -1.05 11.10
C ASN A 189 -10.40 -1.97 10.91
N ASN A 190 -10.75 -2.27 9.66
CA ASN A 190 -11.78 -3.24 9.32
C ASN A 190 -11.18 -4.60 8.89
N SER A 191 -9.87 -4.78 9.04
CA SER A 191 -9.18 -6.01 8.61
C SER A 191 -9.57 -7.26 9.39
N GLY A 192 -10.20 -7.10 10.56
CA GLY A 192 -10.48 -8.17 11.50
C GLY A 192 -9.28 -8.58 12.35
N PHE A 193 -8.12 -7.94 12.18
CA PHE A 193 -6.90 -8.24 12.92
C PHE A 193 -6.52 -7.16 13.91
N SER A 194 -5.75 -7.54 14.93
CA SER A 194 -4.98 -6.59 15.74
C SER A 194 -3.56 -6.51 15.21
N TRP A 195 -2.99 -5.30 15.19
CA TRP A 195 -1.65 -5.04 14.66
C TRP A 195 -0.76 -4.51 15.79
N ASN A 196 0.48 -5.01 15.84
CA ASN A 196 1.55 -4.43 16.63
C ASN A 196 2.24 -3.36 15.81
N GLN A 197 2.81 -2.38 16.49
CA GLN A 197 3.70 -1.42 15.86
C GLN A 197 5.00 -2.09 15.40
N VAL A 198 5.64 -1.46 14.42
CA VAL A 198 6.92 -1.81 13.82
C VAL A 198 7.83 -0.59 13.83
N ASP A 199 9.13 -0.83 13.91
CA ASP A 199 10.12 0.22 13.76
C ASP A 199 10.30 0.56 12.27
N CYS A 200 10.30 1.86 11.97
CA CYS A 200 10.41 2.39 10.62
C CYS A 200 11.45 3.50 10.55
N VAL A 201 12.31 3.46 9.53
CA VAL A 201 13.37 4.46 9.37
C VAL A 201 12.93 5.53 8.38
N ASP A 202 13.03 6.79 8.76
CA ASP A 202 12.85 7.92 7.85
C ASP A 202 14.06 8.05 6.91
N THR A 203 13.81 8.02 5.61
CA THR A 203 14.84 8.07 4.56
C THR A 203 15.59 9.40 4.46
N VAL A 204 15.04 10.48 5.04
CA VAL A 204 15.64 11.81 5.02
C VAL A 204 16.41 12.08 6.31
N SER A 205 15.78 11.88 7.47
CA SER A 205 16.36 12.18 8.78
C SER A 205 17.18 11.03 9.39
N PHE A 206 16.99 9.81 8.89
CA PHE A 206 17.56 8.56 9.42
C PHE A 206 17.17 8.26 10.89
N THR A 207 16.07 8.84 11.37
CA THR A 207 15.51 8.52 12.69
C THR A 207 14.61 7.29 12.61
N VAL A 208 14.56 6.55 13.72
CA VAL A 208 13.65 5.41 13.89
C VAL A 208 12.37 5.91 14.53
N HIS A 209 11.24 5.55 13.93
CA HIS A 209 9.89 5.83 14.40
C HIS A 209 9.17 4.51 14.68
N THR A 210 8.27 4.50 15.67
CA THR A 210 7.46 3.32 15.98
C THR A 210 6.01 3.56 15.53
N VAL A 211 5.58 2.82 14.50
CA VAL A 211 4.34 3.08 13.72
C VAL A 211 3.61 1.77 13.41
N ASP A 212 2.36 1.81 12.99
CA ASP A 212 1.62 0.58 12.64
C ASP A 212 1.99 0.02 11.26
N VAL A 213 2.34 0.89 10.32
CA VAL A 213 2.68 0.54 8.93
C VAL A 213 3.99 1.23 8.55
N CYS A 214 4.99 0.47 8.11
CA CYS A 214 6.24 1.02 7.59
C CYS A 214 6.38 0.70 6.11
N GLY A 215 6.56 1.69 5.25
CA GLY A 215 6.80 1.51 3.83
C GLY A 215 8.09 2.19 3.40
N GLN A 216 8.89 1.54 2.56
CA GLN A 216 10.03 2.15 1.88
C GLN A 216 10.08 1.69 0.43
N GLY A 217 10.43 2.60 -0.46
CA GLY A 217 10.38 2.33 -1.89
C GLY A 217 11.18 3.28 -2.76
N GLY A 218 11.20 2.96 -4.04
CA GLY A 218 11.81 3.77 -5.09
C GLY A 218 10.75 4.45 -5.95
N ILE A 219 11.01 5.70 -6.29
CA ILE A 219 10.21 6.49 -7.23
C ILE A 219 10.73 6.22 -8.63
N LEU A 220 9.84 5.86 -9.56
CA LEU A 220 10.17 5.36 -10.89
C LEU A 220 9.44 6.14 -12.00
N ALA A 221 10.13 6.33 -13.12
CA ALA A 221 9.51 6.87 -14.33
C ALA A 221 8.54 5.87 -14.97
N THR A 222 7.45 6.38 -15.58
CA THR A 222 6.46 5.58 -16.32
C THR A 222 6.75 5.47 -17.82
N GLY A 223 7.47 6.44 -18.36
CA GLY A 223 7.76 6.53 -19.79
C GLY A 223 6.53 6.67 -20.68
N LYS A 224 5.38 7.11 -20.14
CA LYS A 224 4.10 7.18 -20.88
C LYS A 224 4.16 8.00 -22.18
N ASP A 225 5.04 8.99 -22.25
CA ASP A 225 5.18 9.92 -23.37
C ASP A 225 6.38 9.56 -24.29
N LEU A 226 6.97 8.37 -24.12
CA LEU A 226 8.04 7.91 -25.00
C LEU A 226 7.55 7.70 -26.45
N PRO A 227 8.46 7.83 -27.44
CA PRO A 227 8.14 7.65 -28.85
C PRO A 227 7.55 6.26 -29.16
N PRO A 228 6.73 6.13 -30.23
CA PRO A 228 6.25 4.84 -30.71
C PRO A 228 7.38 3.81 -30.88
N GLY A 229 7.13 2.56 -30.48
CA GLY A 229 8.13 1.49 -30.49
C GLY A 229 8.97 1.40 -29.22
N SER A 230 8.82 2.33 -28.27
CA SER A 230 9.41 2.25 -26.92
C SER A 230 8.53 1.43 -25.98
N ASN A 231 9.14 0.83 -24.96
CA ASN A 231 8.41 0.27 -23.82
C ASN A 231 7.84 1.40 -22.97
N LYS A 232 6.56 1.73 -23.17
CA LYS A 232 5.85 2.77 -22.42
C LYS A 232 4.64 2.23 -21.68
N ALA A 233 4.38 2.76 -20.49
CA ALA A 233 3.13 2.48 -19.79
C ALA A 233 1.96 3.19 -20.49
N ILE A 234 0.83 2.48 -20.64
CA ILE A 234 -0.44 3.08 -21.04
C ILE A 234 -1.13 3.53 -19.76
N THR A 235 -0.92 4.78 -19.36
CA THR A 235 -1.37 5.28 -18.07
C THR A 235 -1.44 6.81 -18.09
N PRO A 236 -2.33 7.46 -17.33
CA PRO A 236 -2.31 8.91 -17.17
C PRO A 236 -1.17 9.38 -16.23
N TYR A 237 -0.60 8.49 -15.41
CA TYR A 237 0.38 8.81 -14.38
C TYR A 237 1.80 9.02 -14.93
N SER A 238 2.51 10.03 -14.41
CA SER A 238 3.90 10.31 -14.79
C SER A 238 4.91 9.56 -13.93
N ILE A 239 4.50 9.13 -12.74
CA ILE A 239 5.32 8.45 -11.73
C ILE A 239 4.67 7.11 -11.37
N PHE A 240 5.49 6.09 -11.21
CA PHE A 240 5.17 4.83 -10.54
C PHE A 240 6.09 4.66 -9.35
N ASP A 241 5.67 3.86 -8.39
CA ASP A 241 6.54 3.43 -7.32
C ASP A 241 6.40 1.94 -7.05
N ASN A 242 7.34 1.45 -6.25
CA ASN A 242 7.40 0.09 -5.77
C ASN A 242 7.83 0.13 -4.30
N VAL A 243 6.90 -0.26 -3.43
CA VAL A 243 7.03 -0.24 -1.97
C VAL A 243 6.73 -1.61 -1.42
N ASP A 244 7.48 -1.99 -0.40
CA ASP A 244 7.09 -3.07 0.49
C ASP A 244 6.61 -2.47 1.82
N PHE A 245 5.34 -2.67 2.16
CA PHE A 245 4.81 -2.26 3.45
C PHE A 245 4.98 -3.38 4.47
N THR A 246 5.54 -3.06 5.63
CA THR A 246 5.64 -3.97 6.77
C THR A 246 4.48 -3.71 7.72
N LEU A 247 3.74 -4.76 8.04
CA LEU A 247 2.77 -4.80 9.14
C LEU A 247 3.04 -6.01 10.03
N ASN A 248 2.67 -5.93 11.31
CA ASN A 248 2.89 -7.01 12.27
C ASN A 248 1.58 -7.47 12.92
N ARG A 249 0.97 -8.54 12.40
CA ARG A 249 -0.29 -9.07 12.92
C ARG A 249 -0.08 -9.73 14.28
N VAL A 250 -0.86 -9.33 15.27
CA VAL A 250 -0.93 -10.01 16.57
C VAL A 250 -1.48 -11.43 16.37
N PRO A 251 -0.76 -12.49 16.79
CA PRO A 251 -1.29 -13.84 16.74
C PRO A 251 -2.58 -13.96 17.56
N GLU A 252 -3.62 -14.56 16.98
CA GLU A 252 -4.90 -14.71 17.68
C GLU A 252 -4.77 -15.59 18.95
N PRO A 253 -5.14 -15.08 20.14
CA PRO A 253 -5.01 -15.83 21.39
C PRO A 253 -5.83 -17.13 21.43
N GLY A 254 -6.93 -17.16 20.66
CA GLY A 254 -7.92 -18.24 20.68
C GLY A 254 -7.37 -19.59 20.22
N SER A 255 -6.50 -19.62 19.22
CA SER A 255 -5.94 -20.86 18.68
C SER A 255 -5.06 -21.59 19.71
N MET A 256 -4.26 -20.84 20.46
CA MET A 256 -3.38 -21.38 21.51
C MET A 256 -4.19 -21.84 22.73
N ALA A 257 -5.20 -21.07 23.12
CA ALA A 257 -6.07 -21.42 24.24
C ALA A 257 -6.94 -22.66 23.93
N LEU A 258 -7.50 -22.77 22.72
CA LEU A 258 -8.30 -23.92 22.29
C LEU A 258 -7.47 -25.20 22.20
N ILE A 259 -6.24 -25.14 21.72
CA ILE A 259 -5.31 -26.28 21.75
C ILE A 259 -5.00 -26.67 23.20
N GLY A 260 -4.73 -25.69 24.07
CA GLY A 260 -4.51 -25.94 25.50
C GLY A 260 -5.71 -26.62 26.17
N LEU A 261 -6.91 -26.12 25.93
CA LEU A 261 -8.16 -26.70 26.44
C LEU A 261 -8.44 -28.09 25.87
N ALA A 262 -8.18 -28.32 24.58
CA ALA A 262 -8.32 -29.63 23.96
C ALA A 262 -7.34 -30.65 24.58
N LEU A 263 -6.09 -30.25 24.84
CA LEU A 263 -5.09 -31.10 25.49
C LEU A 263 -5.44 -31.41 26.95
N VAL A 264 -5.94 -30.42 27.71
CA VAL A 264 -6.45 -30.65 29.07
C VAL A 264 -7.66 -31.58 29.06
N GLY A 265 -8.57 -31.42 28.11
CA GLY A 265 -9.73 -32.30 27.93
C GLY A 265 -9.34 -33.74 27.61
N LEU A 266 -8.36 -33.95 26.72
CA LEU A 266 -7.82 -35.27 26.40
C LEU A 266 -7.07 -35.90 27.58
N GLY A 267 -6.33 -35.11 28.36
CA GLY A 267 -5.67 -35.56 29.58
C GLY A 267 -6.66 -36.03 30.65
N ALA A 268 -7.71 -35.24 30.90
CA ALA A 268 -8.76 -35.57 31.86
C ALA A 268 -9.59 -36.81 31.44
N ALA A 269 -9.84 -36.98 30.13
CA ALA A 269 -10.54 -38.15 29.61
C ALA A 269 -9.75 -39.47 29.79
N ARG A 270 -8.41 -39.41 29.74
CA ARG A 270 -7.55 -40.59 29.95
C ARG A 270 -7.49 -41.02 31.42
N GLY A 271 -7.63 -40.10 32.37
CA GLY A 271 -7.62 -40.37 33.81
C GLY A 271 -8.84 -41.14 34.34
N ARG A 272 -9.97 -41.16 33.61
CA ARG A 272 -11.21 -41.84 34.06
C ARG A 272 -11.22 -43.36 33.89
N LYS A 273 -10.16 -43.98 33.36
CA LYS A 273 -10.15 -45.41 33.02
C LYS A 273 -9.60 -46.36 34.10
N SER A 274 -9.40 -45.90 35.34
CA SER A 274 -8.91 -46.75 36.44
C SER A 274 -9.67 -46.49 37.74
N VAL A 275 -10.91 -46.98 37.81
CA VAL A 275 -11.52 -47.41 39.08
C VAL A 275 -12.32 -48.67 38.74
N LYS A 276 -11.75 -49.83 39.07
CA LYS A 276 -12.45 -51.11 39.22
C LYS A 276 -12.36 -51.49 40.69
#